data_AF-A0A2T2RI37-F1
#
_entry.id   AF-A0A2T2RI37-F1
#
_cell.length_a   1.000
_cell.length_b   1.000
_cell.length_c   1.000
_cell.angle_alpha   90.00
_cell.angle_beta   90.00
_cell.angle_gamma   90.00
#
_symmetry.space_group_name_H-M   'P 1'
#
loop_
_entity.id
_entity.type
_entity.pdbx_description
1 polymer ?
#
loop_
_entity_poly.entity_id
_entity_poly.type
_entity_poly.pdbx_seq_one_letter_code
_entity_poly.pdbx_strand_id
1 'polypeptide(L)'
;MRDFARSLDDLAAKREVVQAQRRRGDRAVMRLFGQSLRPNVVRSDFLDAFEQTVRAFDLDDHARPRSHVLIVTQDAIGERMAGPAIRCWEMAKLLAAIHEVVLASTQRADLTHPSFTSTVVTDHNIDELLAPAEVVIFQGFVMHQFPQIEAFDGHVLVDIYDPFHLEGLNLRKQEVPAERWATAKSDVDVLNDQLARADFMVCASEKQRDFWLGQLASIGRINPATFDTDESLRAVGRGRLQLVRPADAGAGRGPPGRRGRLRQAVLHGRGASQRGRAENGHGRRGARARRRAGRGRPPRVLQRRLDPL
;
A
#
# COMPACT_ATOMS: atom_id res chain seq x y z
N MET A 1 -37.53 -4.83 24.13
CA MET A 1 -36.94 -6.15 24.43
C MET A 1 -38.00 -7.20 24.78
N ARG A 2 -39.00 -6.90 25.64
CA ARG A 2 -40.13 -7.82 25.95
C ARG A 2 -40.97 -8.22 24.73
N ASP A 3 -41.18 -7.33 23.76
CA ASP A 3 -41.99 -7.64 22.57
C ASP A 3 -41.25 -8.52 21.54
N PHE A 4 -39.94 -8.33 21.37
CA PHE A 4 -39.14 -9.17 20.47
C PHE A 4 -39.15 -10.64 20.91
N ALA A 5 -38.98 -10.89 22.21
CA ALA A 5 -39.00 -12.25 22.76
C ALA A 5 -40.36 -12.95 22.56
N ARG A 6 -41.47 -12.21 22.58
CA ARG A 6 -42.82 -12.74 22.36
C ARG A 6 -43.12 -13.08 20.91
N SER A 7 -42.37 -12.52 19.96
CA SER A 7 -42.54 -12.76 18.53
C SER A 7 -41.58 -13.82 17.98
N LEU A 8 -40.76 -14.47 18.82
CA LEU A 8 -39.74 -15.40 18.34
C LEU A 8 -40.32 -16.60 17.59
N ASP A 9 -41.43 -17.16 18.07
CA ASP A 9 -42.08 -18.32 17.43
C ASP A 9 -42.65 -17.95 16.05
N ASP A 10 -43.34 -16.82 15.95
CA ASP A 10 -43.85 -16.29 14.68
C ASP A 10 -42.71 -15.94 13.70
N LEU A 11 -41.61 -15.37 14.21
CA LEU A 11 -40.43 -15.06 13.40
C LEU A 11 -39.72 -16.33 12.92
N ALA A 12 -39.69 -17.39 13.74
CA ALA A 12 -39.14 -18.69 13.36
C ALA A 12 -39.98 -19.36 12.27
N ALA A 13 -41.30 -19.41 12.43
CA ALA A 13 -42.21 -19.93 11.40
C ALA A 13 -42.09 -19.15 10.09
N LYS A 14 -42.01 -17.81 10.17
CA LYS A 14 -41.80 -16.95 9.00
C LYS A 14 -40.44 -17.20 8.35
N ARG A 15 -39.39 -17.43 9.14
CA ARG A 15 -38.05 -17.77 8.64
C ARG A 15 -38.07 -19.06 7.83
N GLU A 16 -38.75 -20.10 8.28
CA GLU A 16 -38.86 -21.37 7.55
C GLU A 16 -39.50 -21.18 6.17
N VAL A 17 -40.62 -20.46 6.11
CA VAL A 17 -41.31 -20.16 4.84
C VAL A 17 -40.40 -19.38 3.88
N VAL A 18 -39.73 -18.33 4.37
CA VAL A 18 -38.83 -17.50 3.56
C VAL A 18 -37.62 -18.30 3.07
N GLN A 19 -37.02 -19.13 3.92
CA GLN A 19 -35.87 -19.95 3.56
C GLN A 19 -36.24 -21.07 2.58
N ALA A 20 -37.45 -21.65 2.68
CA ALA A 20 -37.95 -22.64 1.72
C ALA A 20 -38.22 -22.05 0.33
N GLN A 21 -38.62 -20.77 0.26
CA GLN A 21 -38.89 -20.06 -1.00
C GLN A 21 -37.67 -19.31 -1.57
N ARG A 22 -36.52 -19.46 -0.92
CA ARG A 22 -35.28 -18.77 -1.26
C ARG A 22 -34.82 -19.12 -2.68
N ARG A 23 -34.69 -18.08 -3.52
CA ARG A 23 -34.16 -18.20 -4.90
C ARG A 23 -32.70 -17.76 -5.05
N ARG A 24 -32.14 -17.07 -4.06
CA ARG A 24 -30.76 -16.55 -4.07
C ARG A 24 -30.04 -16.88 -2.77
N GLY A 25 -28.72 -17.03 -2.83
CA GLY A 25 -27.93 -17.32 -1.64
C GLY A 25 -27.93 -16.18 -0.61
N ASP A 26 -27.74 -16.47 0.69
CA ASP A 26 -27.63 -15.45 1.75
C ASP A 26 -26.52 -14.42 1.40
N ARG A 27 -25.46 -14.88 0.72
CA ARG A 27 -24.37 -14.05 0.19
C ARG A 27 -24.84 -12.95 -0.78
N ALA A 28 -25.86 -13.21 -1.59
CA ALA A 28 -26.42 -12.19 -2.49
C ALA A 28 -27.25 -11.15 -1.72
N VAL A 29 -27.86 -11.56 -0.61
CA VAL A 29 -28.61 -10.65 0.28
C VAL A 29 -27.65 -9.79 1.10
N MET A 30 -26.49 -10.32 1.52
CA MET A 30 -25.48 -9.58 2.28
C MET A 30 -24.99 -8.30 1.56
N ARG A 31 -25.00 -8.26 0.22
CA ARG A 31 -24.71 -7.03 -0.55
C ARG A 31 -25.75 -5.94 -0.35
N LEU A 32 -27.01 -6.29 -0.10
CA LEU A 32 -28.11 -5.33 0.12
C LEU A 32 -28.03 -4.66 1.48
N PHE A 33 -27.34 -5.27 2.45
CA PHE A 33 -27.17 -4.71 3.79
C PHE A 33 -26.13 -3.58 3.83
N GLY A 34 -25.40 -3.34 2.73
CA GLY A 34 -24.43 -2.25 2.57
C GLY A 34 -23.27 -2.36 3.56
N GLN A 35 -23.49 -1.86 4.77
CA GLN A 35 -22.52 -1.85 5.87
C GLN A 35 -22.88 -2.89 6.94
N SER A 36 -23.00 -4.15 6.52
CA SER A 36 -23.10 -5.29 7.44
C SER A 36 -21.96 -5.24 8.45
N LEU A 37 -22.29 -5.39 9.73
CA LEU A 37 -21.33 -5.35 10.83
C LEU A 37 -20.59 -4.01 11.01
N ARG A 38 -21.18 -2.88 10.61
CA ARG A 38 -20.66 -1.58 11.03
C ARG A 38 -21.16 -1.22 12.44
N PRO A 39 -20.27 -0.90 13.38
CA PRO A 39 -20.70 -0.43 14.70
C PRO A 39 -21.40 0.92 14.57
N ASN A 40 -22.57 1.04 15.17
CA ASN A 40 -23.37 2.27 15.21
C ASN A 40 -23.01 3.19 16.38
N VAL A 41 -22.08 2.76 17.24
CA VAL A 41 -21.59 3.49 18.41
C VAL A 41 -20.08 3.65 18.29
N VAL A 42 -19.58 4.87 18.47
CA VAL A 42 -18.16 5.24 18.24
C VAL A 42 -17.38 5.36 19.55
N ARG A 43 -17.71 4.55 20.55
CA ARG A 43 -16.98 4.51 21.83
C ARG A 43 -15.96 3.38 21.80
N SER A 44 -14.75 3.62 22.29
CA SER A 44 -13.65 2.66 22.24
C SER A 44 -13.99 1.32 22.90
N ASP A 45 -14.60 1.35 24.09
CA ASP A 45 -15.02 0.15 24.82
C ASP A 45 -16.04 -0.71 24.05
N PHE A 46 -16.99 -0.04 23.38
CA PHE A 46 -17.95 -0.70 22.50
C PHE A 46 -17.28 -1.26 21.25
N LEU A 47 -16.38 -0.50 20.60
CA LEU A 47 -15.68 -0.94 19.39
C LEU A 47 -14.83 -2.19 19.65
N ASP A 48 -14.12 -2.22 20.77
CA ASP A 48 -13.29 -3.37 21.18
C ASP A 48 -14.16 -4.62 21.42
N ALA A 49 -15.26 -4.48 22.16
CA ALA A 49 -16.19 -5.58 22.43
C ALA A 49 -16.92 -6.05 21.15
N PHE A 50 -17.27 -5.10 20.27
CA PHE A 50 -17.90 -5.37 18.98
C PHE A 50 -16.95 -6.17 18.07
N GLU A 51 -15.69 -5.72 17.94
CA GLU A 51 -14.68 -6.41 17.13
C GLU A 51 -14.39 -7.82 17.68
N GLN A 52 -14.26 -7.97 19.00
CA GLN A 52 -14.08 -9.28 19.63
C GLN A 52 -15.26 -10.21 19.38
N THR A 53 -16.49 -9.70 19.45
CA THR A 53 -17.71 -10.48 19.21
C THR A 53 -17.79 -10.94 17.74
N VAL A 54 -17.56 -10.01 16.80
CA VAL A 54 -17.54 -10.33 15.36
C VAL A 54 -16.52 -11.43 15.05
N ARG A 55 -15.32 -11.34 15.63
CA ARG A 55 -14.27 -12.37 15.50
C ARG A 55 -14.65 -13.69 16.17
N ALA A 56 -15.18 -13.66 17.39
CA ALA A 56 -15.49 -14.87 18.16
C ALA A 56 -16.59 -15.73 17.52
N PHE A 57 -17.47 -15.12 16.73
CA PHE A 57 -18.55 -15.79 16.01
C PHE A 57 -18.29 -15.94 14.50
N ASP A 58 -17.06 -15.66 14.03
CA ASP A 58 -16.66 -15.71 12.62
C ASP A 58 -17.63 -14.95 11.68
N LEU A 59 -18.24 -13.87 12.18
CA LEU A 59 -19.26 -13.12 11.44
C LEU A 59 -18.65 -12.34 10.28
N ASP A 60 -17.36 -12.01 10.34
CA ASP A 60 -16.63 -11.37 9.25
C ASP A 60 -16.70 -12.21 7.95
N ASP A 61 -16.56 -13.53 8.05
CA ASP A 61 -16.55 -14.44 6.90
C ASP A 61 -17.95 -14.62 6.28
N HIS A 62 -19.00 -14.34 7.05
CA HIS A 62 -20.38 -14.63 6.67
C HIS A 62 -21.17 -13.38 6.27
N ALA A 63 -20.84 -12.23 6.84
CA ALA A 63 -21.62 -11.01 6.67
C ALA A 63 -20.88 -9.89 5.92
N ARG A 64 -19.56 -9.97 5.70
CA ARG A 64 -18.90 -8.97 4.85
C ARG A 64 -19.24 -9.22 3.37
N PRO A 65 -19.76 -8.22 2.65
CA PRO A 65 -19.89 -8.31 1.21
C PRO A 65 -18.50 -8.48 0.57
N ARG A 66 -18.42 -9.32 -0.47
CA ARG A 66 -17.21 -9.47 -1.28
C ARG A 66 -17.00 -8.18 -2.05
N SER A 67 -15.95 -7.42 -1.74
CA SER A 67 -15.52 -6.32 -2.60
C SER A 67 -15.09 -6.83 -3.98
N HIS A 68 -15.28 -5.97 -4.98
CA HIS A 68 -14.73 -6.15 -6.31
C HIS A 68 -13.30 -5.59 -6.34
N VAL A 69 -12.33 -6.45 -6.61
CA VAL A 69 -10.91 -6.13 -6.65
C VAL A 69 -10.40 -6.27 -8.08
N LEU A 70 -9.90 -5.17 -8.63
CA LEU A 70 -9.17 -5.17 -9.90
C LEU A 70 -7.67 -5.18 -9.60
N ILE A 71 -6.96 -6.19 -10.10
CA ILE A 71 -5.49 -6.25 -10.05
C ILE A 71 -4.98 -6.00 -11.46
N VAL A 72 -4.09 -5.04 -11.67
CA VAL A 72 -3.54 -4.70 -12.99
C VAL A 72 -2.03 -4.89 -13.01
N THR A 73 -1.53 -5.57 -14.04
CA THR A 73 -0.10 -5.78 -14.27
C THR A 73 0.30 -5.44 -15.70
N GLN A 74 1.54 -4.97 -15.90
CA GLN A 74 2.09 -4.71 -17.24
C GLN A 74 2.74 -5.94 -17.88
N ASP A 75 2.75 -7.08 -17.18
CA ASP A 75 3.33 -8.34 -17.65
C ASP A 75 2.27 -9.30 -18.20
N ALA A 76 2.68 -10.20 -19.09
CA ALA A 76 1.84 -11.28 -19.58
C ALA A 76 1.43 -12.27 -18.47
N ILE A 77 0.17 -12.68 -18.48
CA ILE A 77 -0.38 -13.74 -17.63
C ILE A 77 -0.49 -15.02 -18.48
N GLY A 78 0.31 -16.03 -18.14
CA GLY A 78 0.44 -17.28 -18.89
C GLY A 78 1.14 -18.37 -18.09
N GLU A 79 1.42 -19.53 -18.68
CA GLU A 79 2.16 -20.61 -18.00
C GLU A 79 3.57 -20.20 -17.57
N ARG A 80 4.18 -19.24 -18.29
CA ARG A 80 5.47 -18.63 -17.97
C ARG A 80 5.25 -17.13 -17.75
N MET A 81 5.57 -16.67 -16.54
CA MET A 81 5.37 -15.30 -16.10
C MET A 81 6.67 -14.72 -15.53
N ALA A 82 6.84 -13.41 -15.68
CA ALA A 82 7.83 -12.66 -14.94
C ALA A 82 7.44 -12.57 -13.46
N GLY A 83 8.41 -12.23 -12.60
CA GLY A 83 8.19 -12.07 -11.16
C GLY A 83 6.98 -11.19 -10.79
N PRO A 84 6.80 -10.01 -11.42
CA PRO A 84 5.66 -9.15 -11.11
C PRO A 84 4.31 -9.79 -11.48
N ALA A 85 4.19 -10.44 -12.65
CA ALA A 85 2.99 -11.21 -13.00
C ALA A 85 2.71 -12.38 -12.06
N ILE A 86 3.73 -13.14 -11.65
CA ILE A 86 3.57 -14.23 -10.65
C ILE A 86 3.01 -13.68 -9.34
N ARG A 87 3.50 -12.52 -8.90
CA ARG A 87 3.04 -11.87 -7.67
C ARG A 87 1.58 -11.45 -7.75
N CYS A 88 1.15 -10.83 -8.85
CA CYS A 88 -0.26 -10.51 -9.08
C CYS A 88 -1.14 -11.77 -9.15
N TRP A 89 -0.66 -12.83 -9.80
CA TRP A 89 -1.38 -14.11 -9.90
C TRP A 89 -1.62 -14.76 -8.54
N GLU A 90 -0.59 -14.84 -7.69
CA GLU A 90 -0.73 -15.41 -6.35
C GLU A 90 -1.59 -14.53 -5.43
N MET A 91 -1.50 -13.20 -5.59
CA MET A 91 -2.39 -12.27 -4.89
C MET A 91 -3.85 -12.47 -5.31
N ALA A 92 -4.11 -12.65 -6.60
CA ALA A 92 -5.45 -12.93 -7.13
C ALA A 92 -6.03 -14.22 -6.53
N LYS A 93 -5.23 -15.30 -6.45
CA LYS A 93 -5.65 -16.57 -5.83
C LYS A 93 -6.05 -16.40 -4.37
N LEU A 94 -5.26 -15.68 -3.58
CA LEU A 94 -5.53 -15.46 -2.16
C LEU A 94 -6.79 -14.60 -1.97
N LEU A 95 -6.89 -13.48 -2.71
CA LEU A 95 -8.03 -12.57 -2.58
C LEU A 95 -9.32 -13.19 -3.11
N ALA A 96 -9.26 -14.06 -4.12
CA ALA A 96 -10.41 -14.76 -4.68
C ALA A 96 -11.09 -15.71 -3.68
N ALA A 97 -10.47 -16.03 -2.54
CA ALA A 97 -11.16 -16.74 -1.46
C ALA A 97 -12.30 -15.91 -0.86
N ILE A 98 -12.11 -14.59 -0.77
CA ILE A 98 -12.95 -13.66 0.00
C ILE A 98 -13.50 -12.47 -0.82
N HIS A 99 -13.00 -12.22 -2.03
CA HIS A 99 -13.38 -11.10 -2.89
C HIS A 99 -13.69 -11.53 -4.34
N GLU A 100 -14.44 -10.72 -5.08
CA GLU A 100 -14.57 -10.93 -6.53
C GLU A 100 -13.35 -10.28 -7.20
N VAL A 101 -12.54 -11.09 -7.88
CA VAL A 101 -11.25 -10.62 -8.41
C VAL A 101 -11.25 -10.66 -9.93
N VAL A 102 -10.79 -9.57 -10.52
CA VAL A 102 -10.39 -9.49 -11.93
C VAL A 102 -8.90 -9.17 -11.97
N LEU A 103 -8.13 -10.04 -12.61
CA LEU A 103 -6.71 -9.85 -12.87
C LEU A 103 -6.52 -9.44 -14.34
N ALA A 104 -6.14 -8.19 -14.57
CA ALA A 104 -5.97 -7.62 -15.89
C ALA A 104 -4.48 -7.45 -16.24
N SER A 105 -4.11 -7.78 -17.49
CA SER A 105 -2.77 -7.55 -18.05
C SER A 105 -2.83 -6.56 -19.19
N THR A 106 -1.84 -5.67 -19.32
CA THR A 106 -1.69 -4.80 -20.50
C THR A 106 -1.11 -5.53 -21.71
N GLN A 107 -0.72 -6.80 -21.56
CA GLN A 107 -0.20 -7.64 -22.63
C GLN A 107 -1.24 -8.69 -23.01
N ARG A 108 -1.13 -9.90 -22.44
CA ARG A 108 -1.98 -11.05 -22.72
C ARG A 108 -2.39 -11.75 -21.43
N ALA A 109 -3.54 -12.41 -21.46
CA ALA A 109 -4.10 -13.12 -20.33
C ALA A 109 -4.63 -14.48 -20.76
N ASP A 110 -3.71 -15.41 -21.01
CA ASP A 110 -4.01 -16.74 -21.56
C ASP A 110 -4.35 -17.75 -20.44
N LEU A 111 -3.83 -17.52 -19.23
CA LEU A 111 -4.02 -18.43 -18.09
C LEU A 111 -5.34 -18.14 -17.35
N THR A 112 -6.12 -19.19 -17.12
CA THR A 112 -7.42 -19.12 -16.43
C THR A 112 -7.38 -19.76 -15.05
N HIS A 113 -8.29 -19.33 -14.17
CA HIS A 113 -8.45 -19.89 -12.83
C HIS A 113 -9.95 -19.98 -12.48
N PRO A 114 -10.42 -21.02 -11.78
CA PRO A 114 -11.85 -21.18 -11.48
C PRO A 114 -12.43 -20.14 -10.52
N SER A 115 -11.58 -19.46 -9.74
CA SER A 115 -12.01 -18.54 -8.67
C SER A 115 -11.93 -17.05 -9.03
N PHE A 116 -11.31 -16.68 -10.14
CA PHE A 116 -11.19 -15.29 -10.58
C PHE A 116 -11.05 -15.19 -12.10
N THR A 117 -11.31 -14.01 -12.65
CA THR A 117 -11.21 -13.77 -14.08
C THR A 117 -9.86 -13.16 -14.44
N SER A 118 -9.19 -13.70 -15.45
CA SER A 118 -8.05 -13.07 -16.10
C SER A 118 -8.50 -12.38 -17.39
N THR A 119 -8.03 -11.16 -17.67
CA THR A 119 -8.40 -10.42 -18.88
C THR A 119 -7.29 -9.50 -19.37
N VAL A 120 -7.44 -8.97 -20.58
CA VAL A 120 -6.57 -7.91 -21.12
C VAL A 120 -7.20 -6.55 -20.84
N VAL A 121 -6.39 -5.60 -20.36
CA VAL A 121 -6.78 -4.19 -20.21
C VAL A 121 -6.07 -3.35 -21.26
N THR A 122 -6.81 -2.39 -21.80
CA THR A 122 -6.40 -1.43 -22.81
C THR A 122 -7.04 -0.08 -22.49
N ASP A 123 -6.62 0.96 -23.21
CA ASP A 123 -7.23 2.29 -23.08
C ASP A 123 -8.73 2.31 -23.38
N HIS A 124 -9.25 1.31 -24.11
CA HIS A 124 -10.65 1.24 -24.53
C HIS A 124 -11.59 0.61 -23.49
N ASN A 125 -11.06 -0.19 -22.56
CA ASN A 125 -11.88 -0.95 -21.61
C ASN A 125 -11.51 -0.74 -20.14
N ILE A 126 -10.52 0.11 -19.84
CA ILE A 126 -10.12 0.39 -18.45
C ILE A 126 -11.30 0.94 -17.63
N ASP A 127 -12.12 1.83 -18.18
CA ASP A 127 -13.28 2.39 -17.48
C ASP A 127 -14.33 1.32 -17.15
N GLU A 128 -14.51 0.34 -18.04
CA GLU A 128 -15.42 -0.79 -17.81
C GLU A 128 -14.92 -1.71 -16.69
N LEU A 129 -13.60 -1.87 -16.57
CA LEU A 129 -12.96 -2.65 -15.51
C LEU A 129 -12.95 -1.90 -14.17
N LEU A 130 -12.82 -0.57 -14.19
CA LEU A 130 -12.85 0.29 -13.01
C LEU A 130 -14.26 0.48 -12.46
N ALA A 131 -15.28 0.56 -13.31
CA ALA A 131 -16.66 0.84 -12.90
C ALA A 131 -17.22 -0.09 -11.80
N PRO A 132 -17.03 -1.43 -11.85
CA PRO A 132 -17.46 -2.31 -10.78
C PRO A 132 -16.44 -2.42 -9.64
N ALA A 133 -15.20 -1.94 -9.81
CA ALA A 133 -14.15 -2.11 -8.82
C ALA A 133 -14.37 -1.20 -7.60
N GLU A 134 -14.10 -1.74 -6.41
CA GLU A 134 -14.02 -0.98 -5.16
C GLU A 134 -12.55 -0.78 -4.75
N VAL A 135 -11.69 -1.71 -5.16
CA VAL A 135 -10.25 -1.70 -4.88
C VAL A 135 -9.49 -1.93 -6.18
N VAL A 136 -8.49 -1.09 -6.44
CA VAL A 136 -7.53 -1.27 -7.54
C VAL A 136 -6.15 -1.55 -6.95
N ILE A 137 -5.54 -2.63 -7.39
CA ILE A 137 -4.20 -3.06 -7.03
C ILE A 137 -3.32 -3.00 -8.27
N PHE A 138 -2.18 -2.33 -8.22
CA PHE A 138 -1.25 -2.32 -9.35
C PHE A 138 0.21 -2.18 -8.92
N GLN A 139 1.11 -2.40 -9.89
CA GLN A 139 2.55 -2.18 -9.76
C GLN A 139 3.11 -1.51 -11.02
N GLY A 140 4.33 -0.98 -10.95
CA GLY A 140 5.03 -0.43 -12.11
C GLY A 140 4.39 0.85 -12.66
N PHE A 141 4.26 0.95 -13.99
CA PHE A 141 3.79 2.16 -14.68
C PHE A 141 2.28 2.14 -14.99
N VAL A 142 1.51 1.26 -14.36
CA VAL A 142 0.08 1.08 -14.66
C VAL A 142 -0.72 2.38 -14.54
N MET A 143 -0.56 3.15 -13.45
CA MET A 143 -1.31 4.41 -13.28
C MET A 143 -0.87 5.50 -14.25
N HIS A 144 0.41 5.49 -14.65
CA HIS A 144 0.90 6.40 -15.70
C HIS A 144 0.30 6.05 -17.06
N GLN A 145 0.16 4.76 -17.36
CA GLN A 145 -0.48 4.27 -18.59
C GLN A 145 -2.01 4.49 -18.57
N PHE A 146 -2.66 4.34 -17.42
CA PHE A 146 -4.09 4.51 -17.23
C PHE A 146 -4.38 5.58 -16.16
N PRO A 147 -4.32 6.88 -16.51
CA PRO A 147 -4.56 7.98 -15.57
C PRO A 147 -5.96 7.95 -14.91
N GLN A 148 -6.91 7.20 -15.47
CA GLN A 148 -8.23 6.98 -14.87
C GLN A 148 -8.12 6.39 -13.45
N ILE A 149 -7.05 5.65 -13.15
CA ILE A 149 -6.79 5.11 -11.81
C ILE A 149 -6.49 6.23 -10.80
N GLU A 150 -5.88 7.33 -11.23
CA GLU A 150 -5.64 8.48 -10.36
C GLU A 150 -6.97 9.11 -9.89
N ALA A 151 -7.93 9.21 -10.81
CA ALA A 151 -9.27 9.76 -10.57
C ALA A 151 -10.27 8.75 -9.98
N PHE A 152 -9.88 7.49 -9.80
CA PHE A 152 -10.74 6.43 -9.28
C PHE A 152 -11.23 6.76 -7.85
N ASP A 153 -12.54 6.66 -7.60
CA ASP A 153 -13.18 7.02 -6.31
C ASP A 153 -13.16 5.87 -5.28
N GLY A 154 -12.49 4.76 -5.60
CA GLY A 154 -12.27 3.65 -4.67
C GLY A 154 -10.86 3.62 -4.06
N HIS A 155 -10.55 2.52 -3.40
CA HIS A 155 -9.27 2.33 -2.72
C HIS A 155 -8.17 1.90 -3.69
N VAL A 156 -7.02 2.56 -3.63
CA VAL A 156 -5.86 2.23 -4.44
C VAL A 156 -4.75 1.61 -3.59
N LEU A 157 -4.40 0.37 -3.88
CA LEU A 157 -3.25 -0.32 -3.30
C LEU A 157 -2.11 -0.38 -4.32
N VAL A 158 -0.99 0.24 -3.99
CA VAL A 158 0.21 0.22 -4.83
C VAL A 158 1.19 -0.81 -4.30
N ASP A 159 1.49 -1.81 -5.13
CA ASP A 159 2.51 -2.80 -4.87
C ASP A 159 3.88 -2.25 -5.29
N ILE A 160 4.59 -1.76 -4.28
CA ILE A 160 5.93 -1.16 -4.40
C ILE A 160 7.01 -2.22 -4.14
N TYR A 161 6.76 -3.48 -4.49
CA TYR A 161 7.77 -4.52 -4.40
C TYR A 161 8.93 -4.28 -5.38
N ASP A 162 8.69 -3.72 -6.56
CA ASP A 162 9.74 -3.47 -7.52
C ASP A 162 10.19 -1.99 -7.50
N PRO A 163 11.43 -1.68 -7.11
CA PRO A 163 11.98 -0.34 -7.24
C PRO A 163 12.40 -0.07 -8.70
N PHE A 164 11.44 -0.03 -9.62
CA PHE A 164 11.68 0.05 -11.07
C PHE A 164 12.55 1.25 -11.47
N HIS A 165 12.46 2.38 -10.74
CA HIS A 165 13.30 3.56 -10.96
C HIS A 165 14.81 3.27 -10.78
N LEU A 166 15.18 2.28 -9.95
CA LEU A 166 16.56 1.82 -9.82
C LEU A 166 16.93 0.78 -10.89
N GLU A 167 16.02 -0.14 -11.21
CA GLU A 167 16.23 -1.12 -12.29
C GLU A 167 16.47 -0.42 -13.63
N GLY A 168 15.67 0.60 -13.92
CA GLY A 168 15.77 1.41 -15.12
C GLY A 168 17.15 2.06 -15.31
N LEU A 169 17.83 2.46 -14.23
CA LEU A 169 19.20 3.00 -14.30
C LEU A 169 20.22 1.99 -14.87
N ASN A 170 19.98 0.70 -14.66
CA ASN A 170 20.81 -0.38 -15.16
C ASN A 170 20.42 -0.80 -16.58
N LEU A 171 19.11 -0.92 -16.86
CA LEU A 171 18.61 -1.31 -18.19
C LEU A 171 19.01 -0.30 -19.27
N ARG A 172 19.06 0.98 -18.92
CA ARG A 172 19.23 2.10 -19.87
C ARG A 172 20.65 2.67 -19.91
N LYS A 173 21.66 1.86 -19.55
CA LYS A 173 23.08 2.28 -19.57
C LYS A 173 23.58 2.70 -20.96
N GLN A 174 22.93 2.20 -22.02
CA GLN A 174 23.31 2.45 -23.41
C GLN A 174 22.61 3.67 -24.03
N GLU A 175 21.64 4.28 -23.34
CA GLU A 175 20.98 5.50 -23.80
C GLU A 175 21.95 6.68 -23.81
N VAL A 176 21.70 7.65 -24.69
CA VAL A 176 22.47 8.89 -24.70
C VAL A 176 22.24 9.66 -23.40
N PRO A 177 23.21 10.44 -22.89
CA PRO A 177 23.13 11.04 -21.56
C PRO A 177 21.85 11.84 -21.31
N ALA A 178 21.41 12.65 -22.28
CA ALA A 178 20.22 13.48 -22.14
C ALA A 178 18.93 12.64 -21.95
N GLU A 179 18.75 11.61 -22.76
CA GLU A 179 17.62 10.67 -22.66
C GLU A 179 17.65 9.93 -21.33
N ARG A 180 18.83 9.43 -20.94
CA ARG A 180 18.98 8.69 -19.67
C ARG A 180 18.59 9.53 -18.45
N TRP A 181 18.95 10.81 -18.43
CA TRP A 181 18.54 11.75 -17.37
C TRP A 181 17.03 12.02 -17.40
N ALA A 182 16.46 12.24 -18.58
CA ALA A 182 15.04 12.46 -18.74
C ALA A 182 14.22 11.25 -18.27
N THR A 183 14.58 10.04 -18.70
CA THR A 183 13.88 8.80 -18.32
C THR A 183 14.06 8.50 -16.83
N ALA A 184 15.27 8.67 -16.27
CA ALA A 184 15.49 8.49 -14.84
C ALA A 184 14.64 9.45 -13.99
N LYS A 185 14.49 10.71 -14.43
CA LYS A 185 13.58 11.66 -13.79
C LYS A 185 12.13 11.22 -13.93
N SER A 186 11.71 10.83 -15.13
CA SER A 186 10.34 10.36 -15.39
C SER A 186 9.96 9.17 -14.51
N ASP A 187 10.85 8.18 -14.34
CA ASP A 187 10.59 7.03 -13.48
C ASP A 187 10.38 7.44 -12.01
N VAL A 188 11.16 8.40 -11.52
CA VAL A 188 11.00 8.93 -10.16
C VAL A 188 9.69 9.71 -10.03
N ASP A 189 9.32 10.51 -11.03
CA ASP A 189 8.07 11.26 -11.04
C ASP A 189 6.87 10.29 -11.02
N VAL A 190 6.84 9.28 -11.90
CA VAL A 190 5.79 8.25 -11.94
C VAL A 190 5.68 7.51 -10.61
N LEU A 191 6.81 7.14 -9.99
CA LEU A 191 6.82 6.51 -8.68
C LEU A 191 6.25 7.43 -7.60
N ASN A 192 6.57 8.72 -7.63
CA ASN A 192 6.08 9.67 -6.64
C ASN A 192 4.58 9.91 -6.78
N ASP A 193 4.06 9.99 -8.01
CA ASP A 193 2.64 10.19 -8.26
C ASP A 193 1.82 9.03 -7.70
N GLN A 194 2.23 7.78 -7.97
CA GLN A 194 1.53 6.62 -7.41
C GLN A 194 1.67 6.54 -5.88
N LEU A 195 2.84 6.89 -5.31
CA LEU A 195 3.03 6.92 -3.86
C LEU A 195 2.18 8.01 -3.21
N ALA A 196 1.98 9.14 -3.88
CA ALA A 196 1.12 10.21 -3.39
C ALA A 196 -0.35 9.79 -3.44
N ARG A 197 -0.79 9.12 -4.52
CA ARG A 197 -2.16 8.63 -4.72
C ARG A 197 -2.53 7.44 -3.82
N ALA A 198 -1.58 6.55 -3.52
CA ALA A 198 -1.86 5.27 -2.87
C ALA A 198 -2.63 5.39 -1.55
N ASP A 199 -3.75 4.68 -1.42
CA ASP A 199 -4.43 4.44 -0.15
C ASP A 199 -3.82 3.27 0.62
N PHE A 200 -3.11 2.36 -0.03
CA PHE A 200 -2.40 1.28 0.65
C PHE A 200 -1.12 0.99 -0.12
N MET A 201 -0.10 0.52 0.59
CA MET A 201 1.15 0.11 -0.03
C MET A 201 1.54 -1.26 0.48
N VAL A 202 2.10 -2.08 -0.41
CA VAL A 202 2.67 -3.38 -0.05
C VAL A 202 4.09 -3.49 -0.61
N CYS A 203 4.99 -4.08 0.16
CA CYS A 203 6.34 -4.43 -0.25
C CYS A 203 6.67 -5.84 0.25
N ALA A 204 7.75 -6.45 -0.21
CA ALA A 204 8.02 -7.86 0.13
C ALA A 204 8.71 -8.07 1.48
N SER A 205 9.29 -7.04 2.10
CA SER A 205 10.05 -7.22 3.35
C SER A 205 10.15 -5.95 4.19
N GLU A 206 10.43 -6.12 5.48
CA GLU A 206 10.70 -5.02 6.42
C GLU A 206 11.91 -4.18 5.95
N LYS A 207 12.95 -4.81 5.40
CA LYS A 207 14.11 -4.09 4.86
C LYS A 207 13.72 -3.21 3.67
N GLN A 208 12.80 -3.68 2.83
CA GLN A 208 12.30 -2.89 1.72
C GLN A 208 11.38 -1.76 2.19
N ARG A 209 10.58 -2.02 3.22
CA ARG A 209 9.83 -0.96 3.89
C ARG A 209 10.75 0.17 4.35
N ASP A 210 11.89 -0.14 4.98
CA ASP A 210 12.84 0.89 5.41
C ASP A 210 13.35 1.75 4.25
N PHE A 211 13.58 1.14 3.07
CA PHE A 211 13.93 1.86 1.85
C PHE A 211 12.81 2.84 1.44
N TRP A 212 11.55 2.40 1.46
CA TRP A 212 10.40 3.23 1.07
C TRP A 212 10.05 4.33 2.06
N LEU A 213 10.34 4.16 3.36
CA LEU A 213 10.12 5.21 4.37
C LEU A 213 10.89 6.49 4.03
N GLY A 214 12.10 6.38 3.49
CA GLY A 214 12.86 7.55 3.02
C GLY A 214 12.15 8.33 1.92
N GLN A 215 11.61 7.61 0.92
CA GLN A 215 10.86 8.22 -0.18
C GLN A 215 9.53 8.81 0.30
N LEU A 216 8.82 8.12 1.20
CA LEU A 216 7.57 8.61 1.77
C LEU A 216 7.76 9.88 2.62
N ALA A 217 8.88 9.99 3.33
CA ALA A 217 9.26 11.21 4.03
C ALA A 217 9.58 12.35 3.05
N SER A 218 10.26 12.08 1.93
CA SER A 218 10.64 13.11 0.96
C SER A 218 9.43 13.73 0.26
N ILE A 219 8.35 12.97 0.05
CA ILE A 219 7.08 13.46 -0.53
C ILE A 219 6.05 13.92 0.52
N GLY A 220 6.43 14.03 1.80
CA GLY A 220 5.59 14.59 2.86
C GLY A 220 4.49 13.66 3.39
N ARG A 221 4.48 12.38 2.98
CA ARG A 221 3.53 11.37 3.49
C ARG A 221 3.83 11.01 4.94
N ILE A 222 5.10 11.05 5.34
CA ILE A 222 5.49 10.98 6.76
C ILE A 222 5.59 12.40 7.30
N ASN A 223 4.67 12.74 8.18
CA ASN A 223 4.54 14.04 8.83
C ASN A 223 3.95 13.88 10.24
N PRO A 224 3.93 14.95 11.07
CA PRO A 224 3.45 14.85 12.46
C PRO A 224 2.06 14.21 12.60
N ALA A 225 1.10 14.54 11.73
CA ALA A 225 -0.25 13.97 11.81
C ALA A 225 -0.24 12.44 11.58
N THR A 226 0.56 11.96 10.63
CA THR A 226 0.69 10.51 10.37
C THR A 226 1.51 9.79 11.44
N PHE A 227 2.53 10.45 12.01
CA PHE A 227 3.37 9.90 13.06
C PHE A 227 2.62 9.79 14.38
N ASP A 228 1.86 10.83 14.76
CA ASP A 228 1.04 10.85 15.97
C ASP A 228 -0.10 9.82 15.92
N THR A 229 -0.53 9.43 14.72
CA THR A 229 -1.51 8.35 14.52
C THR A 229 -0.90 6.96 14.75
N ASP A 230 0.34 6.76 14.31
CA ASP A 230 1.08 5.51 14.47
C ASP A 230 2.59 5.75 14.39
N GLU A 231 3.25 5.77 15.54
CA GLU A 231 4.71 5.97 15.65
C GLU A 231 5.50 4.85 14.95
N SER A 232 4.89 3.67 14.77
CA SER A 232 5.53 2.58 14.04
C SER A 232 5.59 2.86 12.53
N LEU A 233 4.86 3.86 12.02
CA LEU A 233 4.73 4.22 10.61
C LEU A 233 4.25 3.05 9.75
N ARG A 234 3.40 2.18 10.30
CA ARG A 234 2.70 1.14 9.54
C ARG A 234 1.37 1.66 9.01
N ALA A 235 0.79 2.68 9.64
CA ALA A 235 -0.43 3.35 9.23
C ALA A 235 -0.18 4.81 8.81
N VAL A 236 0.83 5.03 7.96
CA VAL A 236 1.09 6.36 7.38
C VAL A 236 -0.19 6.82 6.66
N GLY A 237 -0.78 7.94 7.11
CA GLY A 237 -2.19 8.31 6.98
C GLY A 237 -2.86 8.04 5.62
N ARG A 238 -4.13 7.59 5.70
CA ARG A 238 -4.87 6.92 4.62
C ARG A 238 -4.07 5.83 3.91
N GLY A 239 -3.13 5.15 4.58
CA GLY A 239 -2.70 3.84 4.12
C GLY A 239 -2.00 2.95 5.13
N ARG A 240 -2.60 1.78 5.34
CA ARG A 240 -1.91 0.68 6.00
C ARG A 240 -0.83 0.19 5.05
N LEU A 241 0.43 0.37 5.42
CA LEU A 241 1.51 -0.44 4.88
C LEU A 241 1.36 -1.84 5.45
N GLN A 242 0.63 -2.70 4.74
CA GLN A 242 0.60 -4.12 5.06
C GLN A 242 1.80 -4.80 4.38
N LEU A 243 2.62 -5.49 5.15
CA LEU A 243 3.58 -6.44 4.61
C LEU A 243 2.81 -7.71 4.26
N VAL A 244 2.59 -7.95 2.97
CA VAL A 244 2.26 -9.29 2.50
C VAL A 244 3.57 -10.04 2.43
N ARG A 245 3.85 -10.86 3.46
CA ARG A 245 4.84 -11.93 3.32
C ARG A 245 4.36 -12.81 2.16
N PRO A 246 5.18 -13.04 1.11
CA PRO A 246 4.87 -14.10 0.15
C PRO A 246 4.60 -15.37 0.96
N ALA A 247 3.51 -16.07 0.64
CA ALA A 247 3.27 -17.39 1.21
C ALA A 247 4.55 -18.21 1.06
N ASP A 248 4.99 -18.86 2.14
CA ASP A 248 6.19 -19.69 2.15
C ASP A 248 6.13 -20.64 0.95
N ALA A 249 6.89 -20.33 -0.10
CA ALA A 249 7.06 -21.19 -1.25
C ALA A 249 7.86 -22.39 -0.76
N GLY A 250 7.15 -23.40 -0.23
CA GLY A 250 7.66 -24.71 0.13
C GLY A 250 8.88 -24.68 1.05
N ALA A 251 8.66 -24.94 2.34
CA ALA A 251 9.69 -25.54 3.18
C ALA A 251 10.14 -26.87 2.53
N GLY A 252 11.23 -26.82 1.76
CA GLY A 252 11.66 -27.93 0.94
C GLY A 252 13.09 -27.74 0.42
N ARG A 253 14.05 -28.17 1.24
CA ARG A 253 15.48 -28.40 0.94
C ARG A 253 16.34 -27.14 0.83
N GLY A 254 17.12 -26.89 1.89
CA GLY A 254 18.19 -25.91 1.88
C GLY A 254 19.28 -26.23 0.84
N PRO A 255 20.00 -25.21 0.34
CA PRO A 255 21.06 -25.42 -0.63
C PRO A 255 22.27 -26.12 0.02
N PRO A 256 22.91 -27.09 -0.68
CA PRO A 256 24.13 -27.70 -0.19
C PRO A 256 25.26 -26.67 -0.21
N GLY A 257 25.97 -26.58 0.91
CA GLY A 257 27.06 -25.63 1.06
C GLY A 257 28.19 -25.86 0.06
N ARG A 258 28.74 -24.76 -0.46
CA ARG A 258 30.15 -24.72 -0.87
C ARG A 258 30.81 -23.46 -0.33
N ARG A 259 31.80 -23.71 0.53
CA ARG A 259 32.80 -22.77 1.03
C ARG A 259 33.60 -22.21 -0.15
N GLY A 260 33.74 -20.89 -0.20
CA GLY A 260 34.67 -20.19 -1.07
C GLY A 260 34.94 -18.80 -0.50
N ARG A 261 36.18 -18.57 -0.08
CA ARG A 261 36.64 -17.40 0.68
C ARG A 261 36.54 -16.11 -0.14
N LEU A 262 36.10 -15.01 0.48
CA LEU A 262 36.69 -13.69 0.28
C LEU A 262 36.64 -12.92 1.61
N ARG A 263 37.81 -12.43 2.01
CA ARG A 263 38.11 -11.79 3.30
C ARG A 263 37.68 -10.33 3.29
N GLN A 264 37.10 -9.92 4.42
CA GLN A 264 37.23 -8.65 5.15
C GLN A 264 37.49 -7.35 4.36
N ALA A 265 36.58 -6.38 4.52
CA ALA A 265 36.87 -5.15 5.27
C ALA A 265 35.57 -4.35 5.54
N VAL A 266 35.01 -4.44 6.74
CA VAL A 266 34.18 -3.37 7.32
C VAL A 266 34.61 -3.22 8.77
N LEU A 267 35.19 -2.06 9.07
CA LEU A 267 35.51 -1.59 10.41
C LEU A 267 34.20 -1.35 11.18
N HIS A 268 33.98 -2.12 12.23
CA HIS A 268 33.04 -1.76 13.29
C HIS A 268 33.75 -0.88 14.31
N GLY A 269 33.28 0.36 14.45
CA GLY A 269 33.47 1.13 15.66
C GLY A 269 32.61 0.54 16.78
N ARG A 270 33.25 0.08 17.86
CA ARG A 270 32.64 -0.05 19.17
C ARG A 270 33.49 0.73 20.16
N GLY A 271 32.84 1.60 20.92
CA GLY A 271 33.45 2.35 21.99
C GLY A 271 33.77 1.49 23.21
N ALA A 272 34.73 1.98 24.00
CA ALA A 272 34.71 2.00 25.46
C ALA A 272 36.03 2.61 25.95
N SER A 273 35.97 3.67 26.77
CA SER A 273 36.60 3.63 28.09
C SER A 273 36.13 4.80 28.95
N GLN A 274 35.82 4.47 30.21
CA GLN A 274 35.70 5.40 31.31
C GLN A 274 37.07 5.61 31.99
N ARG A 275 37.15 6.72 32.74
CA ARG A 275 37.97 7.02 33.93
C ARG A 275 39.34 7.69 33.71
N GLY A 276 39.50 8.81 34.43
CA GLY A 276 40.80 9.40 34.78
C GLY A 276 40.67 10.86 35.19
N ARG A 277 40.55 11.12 36.50
CA ARG A 277 40.60 12.46 37.12
C ARG A 277 41.95 13.15 36.88
N ALA A 278 41.94 14.48 36.77
CA ALA A 278 42.97 15.36 37.35
C ALA A 278 42.39 16.78 37.52
N GLU A 279 42.67 17.36 38.69
CA GLU A 279 42.22 18.66 39.19
C GLU A 279 43.11 19.83 38.71
N ASN A 280 42.67 21.04 39.11
CA ASN A 280 43.32 22.37 39.05
C ASN A 280 43.25 23.09 37.70
N GLY A 281 42.85 24.35 37.59
CA GLY A 281 42.55 25.39 38.56
C GLY A 281 42.72 26.75 37.86
N HIS A 282 41.93 27.76 38.28
CA HIS A 282 42.02 29.19 37.90
C HIS A 282 41.52 29.53 36.47
N GLY A 283 40.73 30.57 36.22
CA GLY A 283 40.11 31.58 37.06
C GLY A 283 39.33 32.61 36.20
N ARG A 284 38.34 33.21 36.85
CA ARG A 284 37.89 34.63 36.74
C ARG A 284 37.39 35.23 35.40
N ARG A 285 36.17 35.80 35.52
CA ARG A 285 35.60 37.03 34.89
C ARG A 285 35.17 36.89 33.41
N GLY A 286 34.06 37.43 32.91
CA GLY A 286 33.02 38.33 33.43
C GLY A 286 32.16 38.87 32.25
N ALA A 287 30.99 39.45 32.57
CA ALA A 287 30.11 40.31 31.75
C ALA A 287 29.39 39.67 30.52
N ARG A 288 28.05 39.55 30.43
CA ARG A 288 26.96 40.54 30.31
C ARG A 288 27.15 41.61 29.22
N ALA A 289 26.32 41.55 28.16
CA ALA A 289 25.49 42.64 27.57
C ALA A 289 24.97 42.23 26.17
N ARG A 290 23.66 42.00 25.98
CA ARG A 290 22.60 42.95 25.53
C ARG A 290 22.59 43.27 24.02
N ARG A 291 21.52 42.76 23.39
CA ARG A 291 20.57 43.40 22.43
C ARG A 291 21.07 44.56 21.56
N ARG A 292 20.77 44.46 20.25
CA ARG A 292 20.08 45.53 19.50
C ARG A 292 19.31 44.97 18.31
N ALA A 293 18.05 45.37 18.21
CA ALA A 293 17.15 45.20 17.08
C ALA A 293 16.94 46.56 16.40
N GLY A 294 16.62 46.54 15.12
CA GLY A 294 16.15 47.69 14.33
C GLY A 294 16.69 47.65 12.90
N ARG A 295 16.00 48.04 11.82
CA ARG A 295 14.58 48.27 11.47
C ARG A 295 14.62 48.82 10.03
N GLY A 296 13.76 48.33 9.12
CA GLY A 296 13.34 49.01 7.86
C GLY A 296 14.37 49.03 6.72
N ARG A 297 14.04 48.91 5.41
CA ARG A 297 12.79 49.00 4.63
C ARG A 297 13.06 48.37 3.22
N PRO A 298 12.06 47.79 2.53
CA PRO A 298 12.08 47.51 1.08
C PRO A 298 11.61 48.77 0.29
N PRO A 299 11.31 48.81 -1.04
CA PRO A 299 11.27 47.78 -2.12
C PRO A 299 11.91 48.23 -3.47
N ARG A 300 11.88 47.39 -4.52
CA ARG A 300 11.54 47.80 -5.91
C ARG A 300 11.23 46.62 -6.83
N VAL A 301 10.12 46.77 -7.56
CA VAL A 301 9.53 45.90 -8.59
C VAL A 301 9.80 46.51 -9.96
N LEU A 302 10.10 45.70 -10.99
CA LEU A 302 9.50 45.67 -12.35
C LEU A 302 10.39 44.83 -13.30
N GLN A 303 9.87 43.73 -13.87
CA GLN A 303 9.45 43.57 -15.29
C GLN A 303 10.61 43.66 -16.30
N ARG A 304 10.86 42.72 -17.22
CA ARG A 304 10.02 42.11 -18.29
C ARG A 304 10.91 41.05 -19.01
N ARG A 305 10.41 39.82 -19.26
CA ARG A 305 9.87 39.31 -20.55
C ARG A 305 10.92 39.04 -21.66
N LEU A 306 11.05 37.76 -22.07
CA LEU A 306 10.79 37.19 -23.42
C LEU A 306 11.73 36.02 -23.77
N ASP A 307 11.14 34.82 -23.90
CA ASP A 307 11.53 33.76 -24.87
C ASP A 307 11.39 34.31 -26.33
N PRO A 308 11.79 33.63 -27.45
CA PRO A 308 12.04 32.18 -27.61
C PRO A 308 13.14 31.75 -28.63
N LEU A 309 13.45 30.43 -28.64
CA LEU A 309 13.29 29.50 -29.78
C LEU A 309 13.35 28.05 -29.28
#